data_AF-A0A971DWV0-F1
#
_entry.id   AF-A0A971DWV0-F1
#
_cell.length_a   1.000
_cell.length_b   1.000
_cell.length_c   1.000
_cell.angle_alpha   90.00
_cell.angle_beta   90.00
_cell.angle_gamma   90.00
#
_symmetry.space_group_name_H-M   'P 1'
#
loop_
_entity.id
_entity.type
_entity.pdbx_description
1 polymer ?
#
loop_
_entity_poly.entity_id
_entity_poly.type
_entity_poly.pdbx_seq_one_letter_code
_entity_poly.pdbx_strand_id
1 'polypeptide(L)'
;MAIIPLIVVCPRCFSKDLYRFGKDKDGFQKYQCKQCRRQFAPDNPPNNSRRKRKYPGCPVCGKASFLHHDYTYYSNFRCCDKKCNHSFRVPKFINIDPPSSELQPHTFSFKGMRHPLYIVLCALNYYFCGNSTTRKVAQTLYMVHQVKVSHVTISKWIKRFAPVFKKIATDRLLGVNLCDSDEWHFDETYIKIAGKDYYLWLAFDAETRLVLDFHLSPNRDSNSAHSLLANCRRKFGQPRSAVISDRYYAYQQPASLFFPQAKHIRVEDFDDLINNNVIEAFNGQFKAWYKPKRGFNSFESANRLIATYIFFYNFIRPHSSLNGLTPAQVAGVQYSDKERRFWLLVA
;
A
#
# COMPACT_ATOMS: atom_id res chain seq x y z
N MET A 1 -3.15 58.13 41.96
CA MET A 1 -4.11 57.21 41.32
C MET A 1 -3.38 56.44 40.23
N ALA A 2 -3.31 55.11 40.30
CA ALA A 2 -2.63 54.31 39.28
C ALA A 2 -3.58 54.09 38.10
N ILE A 3 -3.20 54.60 36.93
CA ILE A 3 -4.00 54.49 35.69
C ILE A 3 -4.02 53.02 35.25
N ILE A 4 -5.20 52.45 35.08
CA ILE A 4 -5.41 51.13 34.50
C ILE A 4 -5.61 51.31 32.99
N PRO A 5 -4.90 50.59 32.12
CA PRO A 5 -5.07 50.73 30.69
C PRO A 5 -6.52 50.43 30.28
N LEU A 6 -7.11 51.31 29.44
CA LEU A 6 -8.51 51.25 29.00
C LEU A 6 -8.91 49.94 28.32
N ILE A 7 -7.92 49.17 27.84
CA ILE A 7 -8.10 47.90 27.12
C ILE A 7 -8.28 46.68 28.04
N VAL A 8 -8.00 46.82 29.34
CA VAL A 8 -8.02 45.67 30.27
C VAL A 8 -9.41 45.52 30.88
N VAL A 9 -10.06 44.38 30.61
CA VAL A 9 -11.35 43.98 31.20
C VAL A 9 -11.22 42.65 31.93
N CYS A 10 -12.08 42.40 32.91
CA CYS A 10 -12.12 41.10 33.56
C CYS A 10 -12.48 40.00 32.55
N PRO A 11 -11.68 38.93 32.39
CA PRO A 11 -11.98 37.86 31.42
C PRO A 11 -13.19 37.00 31.82
N ARG A 12 -13.73 37.17 33.03
CA ARG A 12 -14.87 36.39 33.54
C ARG A 12 -16.20 37.13 33.44
N CYS A 13 -16.23 38.40 33.84
CA CYS A 13 -17.46 39.20 33.87
C CYS A 13 -17.40 40.47 33.02
N PHE A 14 -16.30 40.69 32.29
CA PHE A 14 -16.08 41.82 31.39
C PHE A 14 -16.15 43.22 32.02
N SER A 15 -16.21 43.30 33.36
CA SER A 15 -16.17 44.55 34.09
C SER A 15 -14.82 45.26 33.91
N LYS A 16 -14.90 46.59 33.74
CA LYS A 16 -13.75 47.51 33.73
C LYS A 16 -13.33 47.97 35.13
N ASP A 17 -14.12 47.65 36.16
CA ASP A 17 -13.80 48.00 37.54
C ASP A 17 -12.77 47.03 38.13
N LEU A 18 -11.51 47.35 37.84
CA LEU A 18 -10.33 46.59 38.22
C LEU A 18 -9.49 47.42 39.20
N TYR A 19 -8.64 46.75 39.98
CA TYR A 19 -7.53 47.41 40.66
C TYR A 19 -6.23 46.61 40.49
N ARG A 20 -5.08 47.30 40.47
CA ARG A 20 -3.76 46.67 40.33
C ARG A 20 -3.46 45.83 41.57
N PHE A 21 -3.28 44.52 41.38
CA PHE A 21 -3.06 43.53 42.42
C PHE A 21 -1.63 42.97 42.37
N GLY A 22 -0.64 43.86 42.39
CA GLY A 22 0.78 43.47 42.32
C GLY A 22 1.17 42.81 40.98
N LYS A 23 2.24 42.02 40.99
CA LYS A 23 2.73 41.26 39.84
C LYS A 23 2.60 39.75 40.07
N ASP A 24 2.56 38.96 39.01
CA ASP A 24 2.66 37.50 39.11
C ASP A 24 4.11 37.04 39.33
N LYS A 25 4.31 35.72 39.39
CA LYS A 25 5.63 35.10 39.60
C LYS A 25 6.63 35.41 38.49
N ASP A 26 6.13 35.70 37.29
CA ASP A 26 6.92 36.00 36.09
C ASP A 26 7.10 37.51 35.89
N GLY A 27 6.58 38.34 36.81
CA GLY A 27 6.74 39.79 36.83
C GLY A 27 5.69 40.57 36.03
N PHE A 28 4.67 39.91 35.47
CA PHE A 28 3.58 40.56 34.74
C PHE A 28 2.57 41.19 35.70
N GLN A 29 2.00 42.32 35.29
CA GLN A 29 1.04 43.06 36.12
C GLN A 29 -0.26 42.24 36.29
N LYS A 30 -0.63 41.95 37.54
CA LYS A 30 -1.93 41.35 37.88
C LYS A 30 -2.97 42.43 38.14
N TYR A 31 -4.19 42.13 37.73
CA TYR A 31 -5.38 42.90 38.04
C TYR A 31 -6.36 42.03 38.81
N GLN A 32 -7.07 42.60 39.77
CA GLN A 32 -8.20 41.96 40.42
C GLN A 32 -9.49 42.71 40.08
N CYS A 33 -10.50 41.99 39.63
CA CYS A 33 -11.83 42.55 39.40
C CYS A 33 -12.55 42.78 40.73
N LYS A 34 -13.10 43.98 40.95
CA LYS A 34 -13.83 44.29 42.19
C LYS A 34 -15.18 43.57 42.28
N GLN A 35 -15.81 43.28 41.15
CA GLN A 35 -17.12 42.60 41.11
C GLN A 35 -17.01 41.09 41.42
N CYS A 36 -16.17 40.35 40.69
CA CYS A 36 -16.08 38.90 40.84
C CYS A 36 -14.84 38.42 41.61
N ARG A 37 -14.02 39.34 42.12
CA ARG A 37 -12.75 39.09 42.83
C ARG A 37 -11.70 38.26 42.05
N ARG A 38 -11.92 37.98 40.75
CA ARG A 38 -10.98 37.23 39.92
C ARG A 38 -9.70 38.02 39.69
N GLN A 39 -8.56 37.36 39.93
CA GLN A 39 -7.24 37.86 39.58
C GLN A 39 -6.78 37.28 38.24
N PHE A 40 -6.15 38.10 37.41
CA PHE A 40 -5.59 37.68 36.12
C PHE A 40 -4.45 38.63 35.71
N ALA A 41 -3.54 38.16 34.86
CA ALA A 41 -2.48 38.95 34.25
C ALA A 41 -2.68 38.89 32.72
N PRO A 42 -3.20 39.94 32.07
CA PRO A 42 -3.53 39.91 30.64
C PRO A 42 -2.30 39.77 29.76
N ASP A 43 -1.16 40.30 30.22
CA ASP A 43 0.10 40.29 29.47
C ASP A 43 0.93 39.02 29.72
N ASN A 44 0.47 38.11 30.59
CA ASN A 44 1.13 36.82 30.78
C ASN A 44 0.67 35.87 29.66
N PRO A 45 1.54 35.52 28.68
CA PRO A 45 1.16 34.63 27.60
C PRO A 45 0.76 33.26 28.17
N PRO A 46 -0.35 32.65 27.70
CA PRO A 46 -0.76 31.34 28.17
C PRO A 46 0.39 30.35 27.98
N ASN A 47 0.84 29.77 29.09
CA ASN A 47 2.00 28.88 29.13
C ASN A 47 1.69 27.55 28.43
N ASN A 48 1.60 27.58 27.10
CA ASN A 48 1.47 26.42 26.24
C ASN A 48 2.85 25.93 25.77
N SER A 49 3.90 26.22 26.55
CA SER A 49 5.23 25.68 26.35
C SER A 49 5.37 24.28 26.98
N ARG A 50 4.43 23.36 26.71
CA ARG A 50 4.83 21.95 26.73
C ARG A 50 5.83 21.79 25.59
N ARG A 51 7.13 21.98 25.90
CA ARG A 51 8.25 21.76 24.99
C ARG A 51 7.94 20.47 24.22
N LYS A 52 7.62 20.59 22.91
CA LYS A 52 7.48 19.41 22.05
C LYS A 52 8.76 18.62 22.25
N ARG A 53 8.64 17.41 22.81
CA ARG A 53 9.81 16.55 23.04
C ARG A 53 10.47 16.33 21.67
N LYS A 54 11.79 16.55 21.59
CA LYS A 54 12.56 16.36 20.35
C LYS A 54 12.40 14.95 19.78
N TYR A 55 12.23 13.96 20.66
CA TYR A 55 12.08 12.55 20.33
C TYR A 55 10.80 11.98 20.96
N PRO A 56 10.23 10.92 20.35
CA PRO A 56 9.05 10.23 20.89
C PRO A 56 9.29 9.71 22.31
N GLY A 57 8.24 9.65 23.12
CA GLY A 57 8.30 9.01 24.43
C GLY A 57 8.51 7.49 24.31
N CYS A 58 9.11 6.88 25.33
CA CYS A 58 9.18 5.43 25.41
C CYS A 58 7.77 4.84 25.46
N PRO A 59 7.40 3.88 24.59
CA PRO A 59 6.05 3.31 24.56
C PRO A 59 5.74 2.45 25.80
N VAL A 60 6.77 1.99 26.53
CA VAL A 60 6.60 1.15 27.73
C VAL A 60 6.39 2.01 28.98
N CYS A 61 7.24 3.00 29.23
CA CYS A 61 7.22 3.78 30.48
C CYS A 61 6.85 5.25 30.31
N GLY A 62 6.62 5.74 29.09
CA GLY A 62 6.27 7.14 28.78
C GLY A 62 7.40 8.17 28.99
N LYS A 63 8.56 7.75 29.52
CA LYS A 63 9.71 8.61 29.78
C LYS A 63 10.39 9.08 28.50
N ALA A 64 11.27 10.07 28.62
CA ALA A 64 12.03 10.57 27.48
C ALA A 64 12.90 9.46 26.85
N SER A 65 13.09 9.54 25.55
CA SER A 65 14.01 8.71 24.79
C SER A 65 15.05 9.58 24.10
N PHE A 66 16.12 8.94 23.62
CA PHE A 66 17.13 9.55 22.76
C PHE A 66 17.32 8.71 21.50
N LEU A 67 17.74 9.36 20.41
CA LEU A 67 18.11 8.69 19.17
C LEU A 67 19.40 7.87 19.41
N HIS A 68 19.31 6.55 19.28
CA HIS A 68 20.42 5.63 19.48
C HIS A 68 21.13 5.34 18.16
N HIS A 69 20.37 4.98 17.12
CA HIS A 69 20.87 4.83 15.76
C HIS A 69 19.87 5.37 14.75
N ASP A 70 20.39 5.92 13.66
CA ASP A 70 19.60 6.47 12.58
C ASP A 70 19.89 5.70 11.28
N TYR A 71 18.99 4.78 10.92
CA TYR A 71 19.13 3.96 9.72
C TYR A 71 18.37 4.57 8.57
N THR A 72 18.58 4.03 7.36
CA THR A 72 17.84 4.45 6.17
C THR A 72 16.34 4.33 6.40
N TYR A 73 15.77 3.21 6.85
CA TYR A 73 14.30 3.04 6.89
C TYR A 73 13.62 3.39 8.21
N TYR A 74 14.39 3.50 9.29
CA TYR A 74 13.84 3.74 10.63
C TYR A 74 14.89 4.39 11.53
N SER A 75 14.40 5.08 12.54
CA SER A 75 15.22 5.58 13.64
C SER A 75 15.00 4.67 14.85
N ASN A 76 16.08 4.19 15.44
CA ASN A 76 16.04 3.43 16.68
C ASN A 76 16.23 4.37 17.87
N PHE A 77 15.26 4.39 18.77
CA PHE A 77 15.27 5.18 19.99
C PHE A 77 15.47 4.30 21.20
N ARG A 78 16.17 4.82 22.21
CA ARG A 78 16.38 4.13 23.48
C ARG A 78 15.86 4.98 24.63
N CYS A 79 15.20 4.33 25.59
CA CYS A 79 14.71 4.99 26.78
C CYS A 79 15.87 5.55 27.61
N CYS A 80 15.74 6.78 28.11
CA CYS A 80 16.75 7.38 28.98
C CYS A 80 16.76 6.76 30.39
N ASP A 81 15.70 6.05 30.78
CA ASP A 81 15.63 5.39 32.09
C ASP A 81 16.37 4.06 32.04
N LYS A 82 17.46 3.95 32.81
CA LYS A 82 18.27 2.73 32.93
C LYS A 82 17.48 1.54 33.45
N LYS A 83 16.43 1.75 34.26
CA LYS A 83 15.57 0.65 34.73
C LYS A 83 14.70 0.09 33.61
N CYS A 84 14.29 0.93 32.67
CA CYS A 84 13.48 0.52 31.53
C CYS A 84 14.37 -0.02 30.39
N ASN A 85 15.41 0.74 30.01
CA ASN A 85 16.38 0.42 28.96
C ASN A 85 15.78 0.00 27.60
N HIS A 86 14.49 0.27 27.39
CA HIS A 86 13.73 -0.20 26.24
C HIS A 86 14.19 0.49 24.96
N SER A 87 14.46 -0.30 23.92
CA SER A 87 14.76 0.18 22.56
C SER A 87 13.52 0.00 21.69
N PHE A 88 13.18 1.00 20.89
CA PHE A 88 12.04 0.93 19.98
C PHE A 88 12.35 1.64 18.66
N ARG A 89 11.82 1.09 17.58
CA ARG A 89 12.03 1.59 16.22
C ARG A 89 10.83 2.43 15.81
N VAL A 90 11.11 3.58 15.19
CA VAL A 90 10.08 4.41 14.54
C VAL A 90 10.39 4.41 13.05
N PRO A 91 9.48 3.91 12.20
CA PRO A 91 9.63 3.99 10.76
C PRO A 91 9.85 5.43 10.33
N LYS A 92 10.84 5.65 9.47
CA LYS A 92 10.98 6.94 8.81
C LYS A 92 10.01 6.99 7.64
N PHE A 93 9.23 8.05 7.56
CA PHE A 93 8.53 8.42 6.34
C PHE A 93 9.53 9.06 5.36
N ILE A 94 10.61 8.35 5.04
CA ILE A 94 11.38 8.68 3.84
C ILE A 94 10.52 8.28 2.66
N ASN A 95 10.73 8.93 1.51
CA ASN A 95 10.21 8.48 0.23
C ASN A 95 10.80 7.09 -0.07
N ILE A 96 10.22 6.06 0.53
CA ILE A 96 10.29 4.71 -0.01
C ILE A 96 9.62 4.84 -1.37
N ASP A 97 10.38 4.62 -2.43
CA ASP A 97 9.82 4.73 -3.77
C ASP A 97 8.61 3.79 -3.87
N PRO A 98 7.48 4.28 -4.42
CA PRO A 98 6.30 3.45 -4.55
C PRO A 98 6.64 2.22 -5.39
N PRO A 99 5.97 1.08 -5.16
CA PRO A 99 6.29 -0.09 -5.92
C PRO A 99 5.97 0.12 -7.40
N SER A 100 6.64 -0.62 -8.30
CA SER A 100 6.45 -0.45 -9.75
C SER A 100 4.98 -0.64 -10.18
N SER A 101 4.16 -1.34 -9.37
CA SER A 101 2.73 -1.51 -9.61
C SER A 101 1.93 -0.20 -9.62
N GLU A 102 2.46 0.89 -9.06
CA GLU A 102 1.91 2.24 -9.15
C GLU A 102 2.22 2.84 -10.53
N LEU A 103 1.48 2.36 -11.53
CA LEU A 103 1.60 2.82 -12.91
C LEU A 103 1.32 4.31 -13.01
N GLN A 104 2.11 5.00 -13.85
CA GLN A 104 1.85 6.39 -14.20
C GLN A 104 0.44 6.56 -14.80
N PRO A 105 -0.31 7.60 -14.38
CA PRO A 105 -1.63 7.85 -14.92
C PRO A 105 -1.53 8.12 -16.42
N HIS A 106 -2.21 7.31 -17.22
CA HIS A 106 -2.33 7.52 -18.66
C HIS A 106 -3.79 7.72 -19.04
N THR A 107 -4.03 8.73 -19.87
CA THR A 107 -5.35 9.02 -20.40
C THR A 107 -5.79 7.91 -21.35
N PHE A 108 -6.83 7.19 -20.96
CA PHE A 108 -7.52 6.27 -21.84
C PHE A 108 -8.33 7.05 -22.88
N SER A 109 -8.30 6.61 -24.14
CA SER A 109 -9.08 7.23 -25.22
C SER A 109 -9.48 6.19 -26.25
N PHE A 110 -10.72 6.27 -26.72
CA PHE A 110 -11.21 5.47 -27.84
C PHE A 110 -10.72 5.97 -29.21
N LYS A 111 -10.07 7.14 -29.28
CA LYS A 111 -9.61 7.73 -30.54
C LYS A 111 -8.73 6.75 -31.32
N GLY A 112 -9.07 6.52 -32.59
CA GLY A 112 -8.34 5.60 -33.48
C GLY A 112 -8.62 4.11 -33.25
N MET A 113 -9.59 3.74 -32.42
CA MET A 113 -10.08 2.37 -32.32
C MET A 113 -11.04 2.09 -33.47
N ARG A 114 -10.56 1.39 -34.50
CA ARG A 114 -11.31 1.11 -35.74
C ARG A 114 -12.20 -0.14 -35.66
N HIS A 115 -12.08 -0.91 -34.59
CA HIS A 115 -12.85 -2.12 -34.37
C HIS A 115 -13.87 -1.91 -33.26
N PRO A 116 -15.06 -2.53 -33.33
CA PRO A 116 -16.04 -2.50 -32.27
C PRO A 116 -15.45 -2.96 -30.94
N LEU A 117 -15.92 -2.36 -29.84
CA LEU A 117 -15.42 -2.67 -28.50
C LEU A 117 -15.51 -4.16 -28.17
N TYR A 118 -16.59 -4.84 -28.56
CA TYR A 118 -16.76 -6.26 -28.29
C TYR A 118 -15.63 -7.13 -28.89
N ILE A 119 -15.15 -6.83 -30.11
CA ILE A 119 -14.00 -7.53 -30.73
C ILE A 119 -12.72 -7.30 -29.95
N VAL A 120 -12.50 -6.05 -29.53
CA VAL A 120 -11.32 -5.69 -28.73
C VAL A 120 -11.33 -6.45 -27.41
N LEU A 121 -12.49 -6.49 -26.74
CA LEU A 121 -12.68 -7.27 -25.54
C LEU A 121 -12.42 -8.75 -25.84
N CYS A 122 -13.05 -9.37 -26.84
CA CYS A 122 -12.83 -10.79 -27.19
C CYS A 122 -11.34 -11.12 -27.33
N ALA A 123 -10.57 -10.22 -27.95
CA ALA A 123 -9.12 -10.35 -28.07
C ALA A 123 -8.42 -10.42 -26.70
N LEU A 124 -8.81 -9.55 -25.77
CA LEU A 124 -8.31 -9.55 -24.39
C LEU A 124 -8.70 -10.84 -23.65
N ASN A 125 -9.89 -11.39 -23.92
CA ASN A 125 -10.35 -12.66 -23.32
C ASN A 125 -9.48 -13.82 -23.71
N TYR A 126 -9.27 -13.99 -25.00
CA TYR A 126 -8.44 -15.06 -25.52
C TYR A 126 -7.01 -14.91 -25.02
N TYR A 127 -6.53 -13.68 -24.85
CA TYR A 127 -5.19 -13.42 -24.32
C TYR A 127 -5.03 -13.80 -22.84
N PHE A 128 -5.96 -13.38 -21.97
CA PHE A 128 -5.87 -13.59 -20.52
C PHE A 128 -6.51 -14.90 -20.07
N CYS A 129 -7.79 -15.13 -20.36
CA CYS A 129 -8.51 -16.36 -20.02
C CYS A 129 -8.01 -17.57 -20.82
N GLY A 130 -7.83 -17.39 -22.13
CA GLY A 130 -7.38 -18.46 -23.02
C GLY A 130 -5.86 -18.67 -23.03
N ASN A 131 -5.10 -17.93 -22.23
CA ASN A 131 -3.63 -17.91 -22.21
C ASN A 131 -2.98 -17.88 -23.61
N SER A 132 -3.62 -17.21 -24.57
CA SER A 132 -3.15 -17.21 -25.96
C SER A 132 -2.10 -16.13 -26.20
N THR A 133 -1.18 -16.40 -27.14
CA THR A 133 -0.26 -15.36 -27.63
C THR A 133 -1.01 -14.38 -28.54
N THR A 134 -0.51 -13.16 -28.73
CA THR A 134 -1.16 -12.17 -29.62
C THR A 134 -1.36 -12.68 -31.05
N ARG A 135 -0.46 -13.56 -31.52
CA ARG A 135 -0.59 -14.24 -32.83
C ARG A 135 -1.74 -15.25 -32.85
N LYS A 136 -1.84 -16.10 -31.81
CA LYS A 136 -2.96 -17.04 -31.65
C LYS A 136 -4.30 -16.31 -31.49
N VAL A 137 -4.32 -15.19 -30.77
CA VAL A 137 -5.52 -14.34 -30.66
C VAL A 137 -5.93 -13.78 -32.02
N ALA A 138 -4.99 -13.25 -32.81
CA ALA A 138 -5.27 -12.78 -34.17
C ALA A 138 -5.86 -13.89 -35.05
N GLN A 139 -5.28 -15.09 -34.97
CA GLN A 139 -5.77 -16.26 -35.69
C GLN A 139 -7.19 -16.64 -35.23
N THR A 140 -7.46 -16.63 -33.93
CA THR A 140 -8.77 -16.95 -33.35
C THR A 140 -9.84 -15.95 -33.77
N LEU A 141 -9.52 -14.65 -33.76
CA LEU A 141 -10.43 -13.60 -34.25
C LEU A 141 -10.78 -13.78 -35.74
N TYR A 142 -9.81 -14.20 -36.55
CA TYR A 142 -10.06 -14.49 -37.95
C TYR A 142 -10.94 -15.73 -38.13
N MET A 143 -10.63 -16.84 -37.46
CA MET A 143 -11.36 -18.11 -37.64
C MET A 143 -12.79 -18.07 -37.08
N VAL A 144 -12.98 -17.47 -35.90
CA VAL A 144 -14.26 -17.51 -35.17
C VAL A 144 -15.14 -16.30 -35.51
N HIS A 145 -14.53 -15.12 -35.65
CA HIS A 145 -15.27 -13.85 -35.81
C HIS A 145 -15.17 -13.26 -37.22
N GLN A 146 -14.41 -13.89 -38.14
CA GLN A 146 -14.14 -13.37 -39.48
C GLN A 146 -13.51 -11.97 -39.47
N VAL A 147 -12.82 -11.59 -38.39
CA VAL A 147 -12.16 -10.29 -38.26
C VAL A 147 -10.65 -10.44 -38.42
N LYS A 148 -10.13 -9.94 -39.54
CA LYS A 148 -8.68 -9.90 -39.81
C LYS A 148 -8.02 -8.75 -39.04
N VAL A 149 -7.21 -9.09 -38.03
CA VAL A 149 -6.48 -8.13 -37.19
C VAL A 149 -5.03 -8.54 -37.05
N SER A 150 -4.10 -7.58 -37.08
CA SER A 150 -2.69 -7.88 -36.82
C SER A 150 -2.42 -8.17 -35.33
N HIS A 151 -1.49 -9.08 -35.04
CA HIS A 151 -1.05 -9.33 -33.66
C HIS A 151 -0.48 -8.07 -32.96
N VAL A 152 0.03 -7.11 -33.74
CA VAL A 152 0.50 -5.80 -33.24
C VAL A 152 -0.67 -4.96 -32.77
N THR A 153 -1.80 -4.97 -33.49
CA THR A 153 -3.02 -4.28 -33.08
C THR A 153 -3.54 -4.81 -31.75
N ILE A 154 -3.53 -6.14 -31.56
CA ILE A 154 -3.89 -6.77 -30.28
C ILE A 154 -2.95 -6.34 -29.15
N SER A 155 -1.64 -6.32 -29.40
CA SER A 155 -0.65 -5.81 -28.44
C SER A 155 -0.93 -4.35 -28.04
N LYS A 156 -1.28 -3.50 -29.02
CA LYS A 156 -1.68 -2.11 -28.77
C LYS A 156 -2.95 -2.03 -27.93
N TRP A 157 -3.96 -2.87 -28.16
CA TRP A 157 -5.16 -2.92 -27.34
C TRP A 157 -4.85 -3.29 -25.89
N ILE A 158 -4.07 -4.36 -25.65
CA ILE A 158 -3.72 -4.77 -24.29
C ILE A 158 -3.03 -3.64 -23.52
N LYS A 159 -2.05 -2.97 -24.14
CA LYS A 159 -1.33 -1.84 -23.52
C LYS A 159 -2.25 -0.64 -23.24
N ARG A 160 -3.23 -0.41 -24.11
CA ARG A 160 -4.17 0.71 -24.01
C ARG A 160 -5.18 0.52 -22.88
N PHE A 161 -5.61 -0.71 -22.62
CA PHE A 161 -6.59 -1.00 -21.57
C PHE A 161 -5.96 -1.23 -20.19
N ALA A 162 -4.65 -1.52 -20.10
CA ALA A 162 -3.94 -1.66 -18.82
C ALA A 162 -4.24 -0.56 -17.77
N PRO A 163 -4.21 0.76 -18.10
CA PRO A 163 -4.55 1.81 -17.12
C PRO A 163 -6.03 1.76 -16.68
N VAL A 164 -6.95 1.30 -17.53
CA VAL A 164 -8.37 1.15 -17.19
C VAL A 164 -8.52 0.08 -16.10
N PHE A 165 -7.91 -1.09 -16.31
CA PHE A 165 -7.96 -2.20 -15.34
C PHE A 165 -7.28 -1.84 -14.03
N LYS A 166 -6.15 -1.13 -14.08
CA LYS A 166 -5.48 -0.64 -12.88
C LYS A 166 -6.39 0.31 -12.10
N LYS A 167 -7.08 1.25 -12.77
CA LYS A 167 -8.01 2.17 -12.12
C LYS A 167 -9.16 1.42 -11.45
N ILE A 168 -9.81 0.49 -12.16
CA ILE A 168 -10.88 -0.33 -11.60
C ILE A 168 -10.39 -1.10 -10.37
N ALA A 169 -9.22 -1.72 -10.45
CA ALA A 169 -8.62 -2.44 -9.31
C ALA A 169 -8.42 -1.53 -8.09
N THR A 170 -7.80 -0.36 -8.31
CA THR A 170 -7.53 0.61 -7.24
C THR A 170 -8.83 1.11 -6.61
N ASP A 171 -9.83 1.48 -7.42
CA ASP A 171 -11.11 2.00 -6.93
C ASP A 171 -11.88 0.94 -6.14
N ARG A 172 -11.84 -0.33 -6.58
CA ARG A 172 -12.57 -1.44 -5.94
C ARG A 172 -11.88 -2.01 -4.71
N LEU A 173 -10.55 -1.88 -4.59
CA LEU A 173 -9.80 -2.26 -3.39
C LEU A 173 -9.74 -1.13 -2.35
N LEU A 174 -10.26 0.05 -2.67
CA LEU A 174 -10.29 1.17 -1.74
C LEU A 174 -11.19 0.82 -0.55
N GLY A 175 -10.61 0.84 0.65
CA GLY A 175 -11.32 0.53 1.89
C GLY A 175 -11.40 -0.97 2.22
N VAL A 176 -10.87 -1.85 1.36
CA VAL A 176 -10.68 -3.26 1.71
C VAL A 176 -9.63 -3.35 2.82
N ASN A 177 -10.03 -3.95 3.94
CA ASN A 177 -9.17 -4.21 5.07
C ASN A 177 -9.05 -5.73 5.25
N LEU A 178 -7.82 -6.23 5.28
CA LEU A 178 -7.53 -7.66 5.43
C LEU A 178 -6.79 -7.93 6.75
N CYS A 179 -7.03 -7.10 7.77
CA CYS A 179 -6.46 -7.31 9.12
C CYS A 179 -6.99 -8.56 9.82
N ASP A 180 -8.11 -9.10 9.34
CA ASP A 180 -8.67 -10.36 9.75
C ASP A 180 -8.00 -11.56 9.07
N SER A 181 -7.24 -11.40 7.98
CA SER A 181 -6.51 -12.54 7.41
C SER A 181 -5.32 -12.93 8.27
N ASP A 182 -5.13 -14.23 8.49
CA ASP A 182 -4.08 -14.76 9.36
C ASP A 182 -2.68 -14.63 8.74
N GLU A 183 -2.53 -14.89 7.44
CA GLU A 183 -1.23 -15.11 6.81
C GLU A 183 -1.04 -14.37 5.49
N TRP A 184 0.00 -13.54 5.41
CA TRP A 184 0.45 -12.91 4.17
C TRP A 184 1.80 -13.49 3.73
N HIS A 185 1.87 -13.91 2.47
CA HIS A 185 3.07 -14.46 1.84
C HIS A 185 3.76 -13.42 0.97
N PHE A 186 5.09 -13.42 1.02
CA PHE A 186 5.96 -12.59 0.19
C PHE A 186 7.02 -13.46 -0.46
N ASP A 187 7.13 -13.35 -1.78
CA ASP A 187 8.09 -14.14 -2.55
C ASP A 187 8.59 -13.34 -3.76
N GLU A 188 9.73 -13.74 -4.29
CA GLU A 188 10.30 -13.18 -5.49
C GLU A 188 10.55 -14.24 -6.55
N THR A 189 10.25 -13.90 -7.80
CA THR A 189 10.58 -14.75 -8.93
C THR A 189 11.31 -13.96 -10.00
N TYR A 190 12.21 -14.63 -10.72
CA TYR A 190 12.86 -14.04 -11.88
C TYR A 190 11.94 -14.06 -13.11
N ILE A 191 12.01 -12.99 -13.90
CA ILE A 191 11.43 -12.88 -15.24
C ILE A 191 12.44 -12.26 -16.21
N LYS A 192 12.31 -12.55 -17.50
CA LYS A 192 13.15 -11.95 -18.55
C LYS A 192 12.47 -10.77 -19.24
N ILE A 193 13.21 -9.66 -19.33
CA ILE A 193 12.84 -8.44 -20.07
C ILE A 193 14.03 -8.06 -20.96
N ALA A 194 13.80 -7.98 -22.28
CA ALA A 194 14.82 -7.71 -23.29
C ALA A 194 16.06 -8.62 -23.13
N GLY A 195 15.84 -9.89 -22.80
CA GLY A 195 16.90 -10.89 -22.58
C GLY A 195 17.61 -10.83 -21.23
N LYS A 196 17.35 -9.80 -20.40
CA LYS A 196 17.95 -9.64 -19.07
C LYS A 196 17.00 -10.13 -17.98
N ASP A 197 17.56 -10.67 -16.90
CA ASP A 197 16.79 -11.10 -15.73
C ASP A 197 16.39 -9.90 -14.87
N TYR A 198 15.14 -9.91 -14.41
CA TYR A 198 14.52 -8.96 -13.49
C TYR A 198 13.84 -9.75 -12.38
N TYR A 199 13.66 -9.11 -11.22
CA TYR A 199 12.99 -9.68 -10.06
C TYR A 199 11.57 -9.14 -9.96
N LEU A 200 10.60 -10.05 -9.95
CA LEU A 200 9.19 -9.77 -9.67
C LEU A 200 8.91 -10.21 -8.23
N TRP A 201 8.77 -9.24 -7.36
CA TRP A 201 8.39 -9.39 -5.97
C TRP A 201 6.86 -9.36 -5.87
N LEU A 202 6.30 -10.26 -5.09
CA LEU A 202 4.85 -10.47 -4.99
C LEU A 202 4.43 -10.54 -3.52
N ALA A 203 3.30 -9.92 -3.22
CA ALA A 203 2.63 -10.02 -1.94
C ALA A 203 1.27 -10.69 -2.15
N PHE A 204 0.96 -11.69 -1.32
CA PHE A 204 -0.17 -12.59 -1.52
C PHE A 204 -0.86 -12.90 -0.20
N ASP A 205 -2.17 -12.87 -0.18
CA ASP A 205 -2.99 -13.23 0.98
C ASP A 205 -3.40 -14.71 0.92
N ALA A 206 -3.10 -15.48 1.97
CA ALA A 206 -3.31 -16.93 1.95
C ALA A 206 -4.79 -17.34 1.93
N GLU A 207 -5.64 -16.62 2.66
CA GLU A 207 -7.05 -16.94 2.85
C GLU A 207 -7.88 -16.59 1.62
N THR A 208 -7.80 -15.32 1.19
CA THR A 208 -8.58 -14.81 0.06
C THR A 208 -7.96 -15.16 -1.28
N ARG A 209 -6.70 -15.59 -1.30
CA ARG A 209 -5.86 -15.77 -2.50
C ARG A 209 -5.64 -14.48 -3.26
N LEU A 210 -5.86 -13.33 -2.65
CA LEU A 210 -5.70 -12.04 -3.32
C LEU A 210 -4.21 -11.72 -3.48
N VAL A 211 -3.79 -11.41 -4.71
CA VAL A 211 -2.48 -10.76 -4.91
C VAL A 211 -2.62 -9.32 -4.42
N LEU A 212 -1.99 -9.01 -3.29
CA LEU A 212 -2.07 -7.72 -2.60
C LEU A 212 -1.37 -6.63 -3.41
N ASP A 213 -0.13 -6.90 -3.82
CA ASP A 213 0.66 -6.00 -4.64
C ASP A 213 1.85 -6.71 -5.30
N PHE A 214 2.55 -6.01 -6.18
CA PHE A 214 3.78 -6.50 -6.79
C PHE A 214 4.82 -5.38 -6.97
N HIS A 215 6.09 -5.74 -7.08
CA HIS A 215 7.17 -4.82 -7.42
C HIS A 215 8.12 -5.48 -8.43
N LEU A 216 8.36 -4.82 -9.56
CA LEU A 216 9.27 -5.25 -10.60
C LEU A 216 10.55 -4.42 -10.53
N SER A 217 11.69 -5.09 -10.34
CA SER A 217 13.00 -4.44 -10.18
C SER A 217 14.09 -5.12 -11.01
N PRO A 218 15.07 -4.38 -11.57
CA PRO A 218 16.27 -4.97 -12.18
C PRO A 218 17.19 -5.66 -11.15
N ASN A 219 17.09 -5.29 -9.87
CA ASN A 219 18.00 -5.75 -8.82
C ASN A 219 17.21 -6.46 -7.71
N ARG A 220 17.82 -7.48 -7.10
CA ARG A 220 17.31 -8.10 -5.87
C ARG A 220 17.86 -7.32 -4.70
N ASP A 221 17.12 -6.32 -4.24
CA ASP A 221 17.54 -5.44 -3.15
C ASP A 221 16.51 -5.36 -2.01
N SER A 222 16.98 -4.92 -0.84
CA SER A 222 16.12 -4.71 0.33
C SER A 222 15.10 -3.59 0.11
N ASN A 223 15.42 -2.62 -0.76
CA ASN A 223 14.55 -1.50 -1.09
C ASN A 223 13.24 -1.99 -1.71
N SER A 224 13.30 -2.96 -2.63
CA SER A 224 12.13 -3.59 -3.25
C SER A 224 11.18 -4.19 -2.21
N ALA A 225 11.73 -4.88 -1.20
CA ALA A 225 10.95 -5.44 -0.10
C ALA A 225 10.30 -4.33 0.76
N HIS A 226 11.04 -3.27 1.09
CA HIS A 226 10.49 -2.12 1.81
C HIS A 226 9.34 -1.46 1.05
N SER A 227 9.51 -1.19 -0.25
CA SER A 227 8.48 -0.62 -1.12
C SER A 227 7.22 -1.48 -1.16
N LEU A 228 7.38 -2.80 -1.33
CA LEU A 228 6.26 -3.72 -1.41
C LEU A 228 5.50 -3.84 -0.08
N LEU A 229 6.21 -4.09 1.03
CA LEU A 229 5.60 -4.31 2.34
C LEU A 229 4.97 -3.03 2.91
N ALA A 230 5.62 -1.87 2.73
CA ALA A 230 5.05 -0.58 3.12
C ALA A 230 3.73 -0.31 2.38
N ASN A 231 3.67 -0.62 1.08
CA ASN A 231 2.46 -0.39 0.30
C ASN A 231 1.33 -1.33 0.68
N CYS A 232 1.64 -2.61 0.96
CA CYS A 232 0.66 -3.55 1.48
C CYS A 232 0.09 -3.09 2.82
N ARG A 233 0.97 -2.62 3.73
CA ARG A 233 0.57 -2.07 5.02
C ARG A 233 -0.38 -0.89 4.89
N ARG A 234 -0.06 0.03 3.98
CA ARG A 234 -0.85 1.23 3.69
C ARG A 234 -2.22 0.90 3.11
N LYS A 235 -2.32 -0.10 2.23
CA LYS A 235 -3.55 -0.44 1.51
C LYS A 235 -4.50 -1.32 2.32
N PHE A 236 -3.97 -2.35 2.98
CA PHE A 236 -4.77 -3.46 3.52
C PHE A 236 -4.62 -3.67 5.03
N GLY A 237 -3.72 -2.93 5.69
CA GLY A 237 -3.46 -3.13 7.12
C GLY A 237 -2.35 -4.17 7.36
N GLN A 238 -2.54 -5.11 8.26
CA GLN A 238 -1.49 -6.10 8.61
C GLN A 238 -2.13 -7.46 8.85
N PRO A 239 -1.45 -8.58 8.58
CA PRO A 239 -2.00 -9.89 8.90
C PRO A 239 -2.12 -10.07 10.41
N ARG A 240 -3.11 -10.87 10.83
CA ARG A 240 -3.40 -11.15 12.23
C ARG A 240 -2.31 -11.98 12.89
N SER A 241 -1.76 -12.96 12.17
CA SER A 241 -0.92 -14.01 12.75
C SER A 241 0.51 -13.97 12.23
N ALA A 242 0.72 -14.10 10.92
CA ALA A 242 2.07 -14.24 10.37
C ALA A 242 2.32 -13.55 9.03
N VAL A 243 3.57 -13.17 8.85
CA VAL A 243 4.15 -12.82 7.56
C VAL A 243 5.09 -13.95 7.18
N ILE A 244 4.88 -14.53 6.01
CA ILE A 244 5.64 -15.68 5.52
C ILE A 244 6.48 -15.22 4.35
N SER A 245 7.77 -15.50 4.37
CA SER A 245 8.63 -15.25 3.22
C SER A 245 9.60 -16.40 2.98
N ASP A 246 10.16 -16.46 1.78
CA ASP A 246 11.33 -17.31 1.52
C ASP A 246 12.51 -16.88 2.42
N ARG A 247 13.58 -17.69 2.42
CA ARG A 247 14.81 -17.52 3.20
C ARG A 247 15.57 -16.23 2.90
N TYR A 248 15.10 -15.37 2.00
CA TYR A 248 15.82 -14.15 1.69
C TYR A 248 15.82 -13.15 2.85
N TYR A 249 17.02 -12.83 3.35
CA TYR A 249 17.20 -11.96 4.52
C TYR A 249 16.63 -10.54 4.33
N ALA A 250 16.43 -10.09 3.08
CA ALA A 250 15.89 -8.79 2.76
C ALA A 250 14.50 -8.53 3.36
N TYR A 251 13.70 -9.56 3.63
CA TYR A 251 12.36 -9.42 4.22
C TYR A 251 12.38 -9.22 5.74
N GLN A 252 13.44 -9.63 6.44
CA GLN A 252 13.45 -9.65 7.91
C GLN A 252 13.23 -8.28 8.54
N GLN A 253 13.94 -7.28 8.03
CA GLN A 253 13.80 -5.91 8.50
C GLN A 253 12.44 -5.28 8.13
N PRO A 254 11.98 -5.28 6.87
CA PRO A 254 10.69 -4.67 6.50
C PRO A 254 9.50 -5.40 7.14
N ALA A 255 9.52 -6.73 7.28
CA ALA A 255 8.45 -7.46 7.96
C ALA A 255 8.31 -6.99 9.42
N SER A 256 9.42 -6.95 10.17
CA SER A 256 9.44 -6.44 11.54
C SER A 256 9.04 -4.95 11.64
N LEU A 257 9.34 -4.16 10.62
CA LEU A 257 9.06 -2.71 10.62
C LEU A 257 7.59 -2.39 10.34
N PHE A 258 6.99 -3.04 9.33
CA PHE A 258 5.64 -2.72 8.85
C PHE A 258 4.55 -3.57 9.49
N PHE A 259 4.89 -4.77 9.97
CA PHE A 259 3.96 -5.72 10.58
C PHE A 259 4.42 -6.16 11.97
N PRO A 260 4.59 -5.22 12.93
CA PRO A 260 5.18 -5.52 14.24
C PRO A 260 4.33 -6.45 15.11
N GLN A 261 3.05 -6.65 14.76
CA GLN A 261 2.13 -7.54 15.49
C GLN A 261 2.07 -8.95 14.89
N ALA A 262 2.60 -9.15 13.68
CA ALA A 262 2.65 -10.43 13.02
C ALA A 262 4.01 -11.10 13.24
N LYS A 263 4.02 -12.42 13.45
CA LYS A 263 5.26 -13.19 13.51
C LYS A 263 5.84 -13.30 12.10
N HIS A 264 7.09 -12.85 11.90
CA HIS A 264 7.78 -13.14 10.65
C HIS A 264 8.33 -14.57 10.67
N ILE A 265 7.86 -15.39 9.75
CA ILE A 265 8.28 -16.77 9.56
C ILE A 265 9.04 -16.85 8.23
N ARG A 266 10.31 -17.25 8.30
CA ARG A 266 11.10 -17.60 7.11
C ARG A 266 11.00 -19.09 6.96
N VAL A 267 10.41 -19.56 5.87
CA VAL A 267 10.20 -20.99 5.66
C VAL A 267 11.57 -21.66 5.50
N GLU A 268 11.92 -22.53 6.44
CA GLU A 268 13.05 -23.45 6.31
C GLU A 268 12.51 -24.80 5.82
N ASP A 269 13.29 -25.48 4.96
CA ASP A 269 12.90 -26.72 4.28
C ASP A 269 12.15 -27.70 5.20
N PHE A 270 10.91 -28.03 4.81
CA PHE A 270 10.14 -29.24 5.14
C PHE A 270 9.71 -29.56 6.57
N ASP A 271 9.81 -28.65 7.54
CA ASP A 271 9.20 -28.85 8.87
C ASP A 271 8.42 -27.60 9.30
N ASP A 272 7.09 -27.58 9.05
CA ASP A 272 6.05 -26.99 9.91
C ASP A 272 4.69 -26.86 9.18
N LEU A 273 3.62 -26.68 9.97
CA LEU A 273 2.22 -26.48 9.56
C LEU A 273 1.99 -25.29 8.60
N ILE A 274 2.98 -24.42 8.39
CA ILE A 274 2.91 -23.18 7.62
C ILE A 274 3.81 -23.28 6.40
N ASN A 275 3.22 -23.31 5.20
CA ASN A 275 3.92 -23.65 3.95
C ASN A 275 3.76 -22.56 2.87
N ASN A 276 4.83 -22.26 2.14
CA ASN A 276 4.86 -21.30 1.03
C ASN A 276 4.14 -21.76 -0.26
N ASN A 277 3.56 -22.96 -0.27
CA ASN A 277 2.88 -23.58 -1.41
C ASN A 277 1.84 -22.68 -2.11
N VAL A 278 1.13 -21.82 -1.36
CA VAL A 278 0.05 -21.00 -1.95
C VAL A 278 0.58 -19.93 -2.91
N ILE A 279 1.66 -19.25 -2.55
CA ILE A 279 2.31 -18.26 -3.42
C ILE A 279 3.15 -18.94 -4.50
N GLU A 280 3.74 -20.11 -4.21
CA GLU A 280 4.43 -20.92 -5.22
C GLU A 280 3.49 -21.41 -6.32
N ALA A 281 2.27 -21.82 -5.95
CA ALA A 281 1.22 -22.17 -6.90
C ALA A 281 0.84 -20.98 -7.78
N PHE A 282 0.72 -19.78 -7.21
CA PHE A 282 0.51 -18.55 -7.98
C PHE A 282 1.68 -18.29 -8.94
N ASN A 283 2.92 -18.38 -8.46
CA ASN A 283 4.13 -18.20 -9.25
C ASN A 283 4.21 -19.18 -10.41
N GLY A 284 3.82 -20.43 -10.19
CA GLY A 284 3.68 -21.44 -11.22
C GLY A 284 2.66 -21.04 -12.30
N GLN A 285 1.47 -20.59 -11.90
CA GLN A 285 0.42 -20.13 -12.83
C GLN A 285 0.88 -18.90 -13.63
N PHE A 286 1.49 -17.93 -12.97
CA PHE A 286 2.05 -16.76 -13.64
C PHE A 286 3.14 -17.15 -14.65
N LYS A 287 4.07 -18.05 -14.28
CA LYS A 287 5.11 -18.56 -15.19
C LYS A 287 4.52 -19.32 -16.37
N ALA A 288 3.46 -20.10 -16.18
CA ALA A 288 2.75 -20.79 -17.25
C ALA A 288 2.07 -19.82 -18.23
N TRP A 289 1.60 -18.67 -17.74
CA TRP A 289 1.08 -17.60 -18.59
C TRP A 289 2.19 -16.82 -19.32
N TYR A 290 3.29 -16.55 -18.62
CA TYR A 290 4.40 -15.73 -19.09
C TYR A 290 5.31 -16.45 -20.11
N LYS A 291 5.74 -17.69 -19.85
CA LYS A 291 6.73 -18.41 -20.67
C LYS A 291 6.34 -18.53 -22.16
N PRO A 292 5.09 -18.84 -22.54
CA PRO A 292 4.69 -18.93 -23.96
C PRO A 292 4.84 -17.61 -24.73
N LYS A 293 4.93 -16.48 -24.04
CA LYS A 293 5.04 -15.14 -24.63
C LYS A 293 6.49 -14.75 -24.95
N ARG A 294 7.46 -15.63 -24.64
CA ARG A 294 8.91 -15.46 -24.93
C ARG A 294 9.53 -14.21 -24.30
N GLY A 295 9.08 -13.84 -23.11
CA GLY A 295 9.58 -12.69 -22.38
C GLY A 295 8.97 -11.35 -22.80
N PHE A 296 9.35 -10.30 -22.10
CA PHE A 296 8.90 -8.93 -22.40
C PHE A 296 9.99 -8.16 -23.15
N ASN A 297 9.61 -7.20 -23.99
CA ASN A 297 10.57 -6.40 -24.75
C ASN A 297 10.96 -5.08 -24.05
N SER A 298 10.16 -4.60 -23.10
CA SER A 298 10.47 -3.39 -22.34
C SER A 298 9.93 -3.48 -20.91
N PHE A 299 10.60 -2.81 -19.98
CA PHE A 299 10.21 -2.77 -18.56
C PHE A 299 8.79 -2.26 -18.39
N GLU A 300 8.46 -1.12 -19.00
CA GLU A 300 7.14 -0.52 -18.92
C GLU A 300 6.04 -1.45 -19.46
N SER A 301 6.29 -2.13 -20.58
CA SER A 301 5.32 -3.08 -21.14
C SER A 301 5.14 -4.30 -20.24
N ALA A 302 6.22 -4.80 -19.62
CA ALA A 302 6.18 -5.89 -18.66
C ALA A 302 5.33 -5.51 -17.45
N ASN A 303 5.62 -4.35 -16.85
CA ASN A 303 4.95 -3.85 -15.66
C ASN A 303 3.43 -3.68 -15.88
N ARG A 304 3.02 -3.09 -17.02
CA ARG A 304 1.60 -2.98 -17.40
C ARG A 304 0.92 -4.33 -17.61
N LEU A 305 1.61 -5.27 -18.24
CA LEU A 305 1.08 -6.62 -18.51
C LEU A 305 0.92 -7.44 -17.24
N ILE A 306 1.88 -7.34 -16.32
CA ILE A 306 1.80 -7.97 -14.99
C ILE A 306 0.64 -7.38 -14.19
N ALA A 307 0.50 -6.05 -14.15
CA ALA A 307 -0.64 -5.40 -13.50
C ALA A 307 -1.98 -5.86 -14.07
N THR A 308 -2.07 -6.02 -15.39
CA THR A 308 -3.29 -6.50 -16.06
C THR A 308 -3.57 -7.97 -15.77
N TYR A 309 -2.53 -8.80 -15.74
CA TYR A 309 -2.66 -10.21 -15.36
C TYR A 309 -3.15 -10.36 -13.92
N ILE A 310 -2.60 -9.56 -12.99
CA ILE A 310 -3.04 -9.55 -11.59
C ILE A 310 -4.49 -9.09 -11.48
N PHE A 311 -4.91 -8.07 -12.23
CA PHE A 311 -6.32 -7.69 -12.30
C PHE A 311 -7.20 -8.85 -12.76
N PHE A 312 -6.81 -9.52 -13.84
CA PHE A 312 -7.53 -10.69 -14.34
C PHE A 312 -7.63 -11.80 -13.27
N TYR A 313 -6.52 -12.11 -12.60
CA TYR A 313 -6.46 -13.13 -11.55
C TYR A 313 -7.35 -12.78 -10.35
N ASN A 314 -7.31 -11.53 -9.88
CA ASN A 314 -8.04 -11.07 -8.69
C ASN A 314 -9.54 -10.83 -8.93
N PHE A 315 -9.94 -10.31 -10.10
CA PHE A 315 -11.30 -9.81 -10.32
C PHE A 315 -12.14 -10.63 -11.31
N ILE A 316 -11.50 -11.36 -12.22
CA ILE A 316 -12.19 -12.01 -13.33
C ILE A 316 -12.19 -13.54 -13.16
N ARG A 317 -11.02 -14.13 -12.88
CA ARG A 317 -10.87 -15.58 -12.80
C ARG A 317 -11.54 -16.15 -11.53
N PRO A 318 -12.53 -17.05 -11.67
CA PRO A 318 -13.04 -17.81 -10.53
C PRO A 318 -12.05 -18.91 -10.13
N HIS A 319 -11.98 -19.23 -8.84
CA HIS A 319 -11.09 -20.27 -8.32
C HIS A 319 -11.90 -21.38 -7.64
N SER A 320 -11.59 -22.63 -7.99
CA SER A 320 -12.23 -23.79 -7.36
C SER A 320 -11.96 -23.86 -5.87
N SER A 321 -10.75 -23.47 -5.43
CA SER A 321 -10.37 -23.36 -4.02
C SER A 321 -11.15 -22.30 -3.24
N LEU A 322 -11.89 -21.42 -3.93
CA LEU A 322 -12.73 -20.36 -3.37
C LEU A 322 -14.21 -20.56 -3.70
N ASN A 323 -14.65 -21.82 -3.89
CA ASN A 323 -16.03 -22.16 -4.24
C ASN A 323 -16.54 -21.43 -5.50
N GLY A 324 -15.66 -21.18 -6.47
CA GLY A 324 -15.99 -20.48 -7.72
C GLY A 324 -16.03 -18.96 -7.62
N LEU A 325 -15.71 -18.38 -6.46
CA LEU A 325 -15.54 -16.94 -6.29
C LEU A 325 -14.16 -16.49 -6.77
N THR A 326 -14.04 -15.19 -7.03
CA THR A 326 -12.76 -14.54 -7.30
C THR A 326 -12.07 -14.14 -5.99
N PRO A 327 -10.73 -13.94 -5.99
CA PRO A 327 -10.02 -13.48 -4.81
C PRO A 327 -10.55 -12.12 -4.28
N ALA A 328 -10.90 -11.20 -5.17
CA ALA A 328 -11.48 -9.92 -4.79
C ALA A 328 -12.83 -10.08 -4.08
N GLN A 329 -13.68 -11.02 -4.51
CA GLN A 329 -14.97 -11.28 -3.85
C GLN A 329 -14.77 -11.83 -2.44
N VAL A 330 -13.84 -12.76 -2.27
CA VAL A 330 -13.52 -13.33 -0.94
C VAL A 330 -12.88 -12.29 -0.03
N ALA A 331 -12.09 -11.36 -0.58
CA ALA A 331 -11.57 -10.19 0.12
C ALA A 331 -12.63 -9.12 0.45
N GLY A 332 -13.92 -9.38 0.18
CA GLY A 332 -15.03 -8.49 0.54
C GLY A 332 -15.38 -7.45 -0.52
N VAL A 333 -14.76 -7.47 -1.70
CA VAL A 333 -15.12 -6.56 -2.79
C VAL A 333 -16.47 -6.97 -3.38
N GLN A 334 -17.44 -6.07 -3.31
CA GLN A 334 -18.77 -6.27 -3.87
C GLN A 334 -18.87 -5.75 -5.30
N TYR A 335 -19.31 -6.64 -6.20
CA TYR A 335 -19.72 -6.28 -7.56
C TYR A 335 -20.63 -7.35 -8.15
N SER A 336 -21.56 -6.90 -8.98
CA SER A 336 -22.49 -7.77 -9.69
C SER A 336 -21.80 -8.53 -10.83
N ASP A 337 -22.35 -9.68 -11.21
CA ASP A 337 -21.92 -10.39 -12.43
C ASP A 337 -22.04 -9.54 -13.69
N LYS A 338 -22.97 -8.57 -13.67
CA LYS A 338 -23.12 -7.59 -14.74
C LYS A 338 -21.91 -6.66 -14.78
N GLU A 339 -21.52 -6.05 -13.65
CA GLU A 339 -20.31 -5.22 -13.55
C GLU A 339 -19.04 -5.98 -13.94
N ARG A 340 -18.88 -7.23 -13.47
CA ARG A 340 -17.75 -8.08 -13.85
C ARG A 340 -17.66 -8.27 -15.37
N ARG A 341 -18.79 -8.57 -16.01
CA ARG A 341 -18.89 -8.69 -17.48
C ARG A 341 -18.58 -7.36 -18.19
N PHE A 342 -18.92 -6.23 -17.60
CA PHE A 342 -18.60 -4.90 -18.13
C PHE A 342 -17.14 -4.51 -18.01
N TRP A 343 -16.41 -4.99 -16.99
CA TRP A 343 -14.99 -4.68 -16.82
C TRP A 343 -14.07 -5.44 -17.75
N LEU A 344 -14.52 -6.61 -18.22
CA LEU A 344 -13.95 -7.47 -19.26
C LEU A 344 -14.70 -8.82 -19.20
N LEU A 345 -15.57 -9.11 -20.19
CA LEU A 345 -15.66 -10.42 -20.87
C LEU A 345 -16.43 -11.61 -20.28
N VAL A 346 -17.73 -11.68 -20.59
CA VAL A 346 -18.30 -12.82 -21.33
C VAL A 346 -19.30 -12.21 -22.30
N ALA A 347 -19.18 -12.51 -23.60
CA ALA A 347 -20.27 -12.26 -24.54
C ALA A 347 -21.34 -13.32 -24.32
#